data_AF-A0A916B7S6-F1
#
_entry.id   AF-A0A916B7S6-F1
#
_cell.length_a   1.000
_cell.length_b   1.000
_cell.length_c   1.000
_cell.angle_alpha   90.00
_cell.angle_beta   90.00
_cell.angle_gamma   90.00
#
_symmetry.space_group_name_H-M   'P 1'
#
loop_
_entity.id
_entity.type
_entity.pdbx_description
1 polymer ?
#
loop_
_entity_poly.entity_id
_entity_poly.type
_entity_poly.pdbx_seq_one_letter_code
_entity_poly.pdbx_strand_id
1 'polypeptide(L)'
;MGSTSHLNDLYKTVSTEKGDVSITPLARHLRDLSRDMDISFRTRDAQTFPFARHGMGTRSLAAVLIFRAYSNWRQRNAKGDAVHSLLALEESEAHLHPQAQRALFSQIEGIPGQRIISTHSPYIASQAKIAGFRHFRKVGAETKVTRIDTSGLDSEDLRKIDRLVLNTRGEILFARALVFFEGETEEQGLPVFAQAYWGEPINTLGISMVGVSGQAYLPFVRLAESFHIPWYIFSDGEPNAITQPLCTKVHRLLPD
;
A
#
# COMPACT_ATOMS: atom_id res chain seq x y z
N MET A 1 30.97 37.01 -2.98
CA MET A 1 30.94 38.46 -3.30
C MET A 1 31.57 38.61 -4.68
N GLY A 2 30.92 39.08 -5.74
CA GLY A 2 29.79 40.01 -5.81
C GLY A 2 28.66 39.61 -6.77
N SER A 3 28.29 38.32 -6.82
CA SER A 3 27.27 37.73 -7.73
C SER A 3 25.86 38.36 -7.68
N THR A 4 25.60 39.25 -6.72
CA THR A 4 24.33 39.99 -6.58
C THR A 4 24.32 41.34 -7.30
N SER A 5 25.45 41.87 -7.79
CA SER A 5 25.45 43.19 -8.44
C SER A 5 24.89 43.16 -9.86
N HIS A 6 25.20 42.13 -10.65
CA HIS A 6 24.69 42.00 -12.03
C HIS A 6 23.24 41.52 -12.10
N LEU A 7 22.74 40.84 -11.07
CA LEU A 7 21.32 40.48 -10.96
C LEU A 7 20.43 41.68 -10.65
N ASN A 8 20.98 42.75 -10.07
CA ASN A 8 20.25 44.00 -9.90
C ASN A 8 20.01 44.73 -11.22
N ASP A 9 20.82 44.52 -12.27
CA ASP A 9 20.58 45.18 -13.56
C ASP A 9 19.36 44.61 -14.31
N LEU A 10 18.93 43.38 -13.96
CA LEU A 10 17.66 42.80 -14.39
C LEU A 10 16.44 43.61 -13.90
N TYR A 11 16.55 44.31 -12.76
CA TYR A 11 15.49 45.19 -12.23
C TYR A 11 15.15 46.32 -13.21
N LYS A 12 16.17 46.86 -13.90
CA LYS A 12 15.99 47.99 -14.84
C LYS A 12 15.30 47.57 -16.13
N THR A 13 15.39 46.30 -16.52
CA THR A 13 14.87 45.82 -17.79
C THR A 13 13.46 45.25 -17.70
N VAL A 14 13.04 44.79 -16.51
CA VAL A 14 11.76 44.05 -16.34
C VAL A 14 10.69 44.84 -15.56
N SER A 15 10.99 46.06 -15.11
CA SER A 15 10.02 46.96 -14.44
C SER A 15 9.29 46.33 -13.24
N THR A 16 9.99 45.55 -12.42
CA THR A 16 9.48 44.99 -11.17
C THR A 16 10.20 45.59 -9.95
N GLU A 17 9.51 45.63 -8.81
CA GLU A 17 10.05 46.20 -7.57
C GLU A 17 11.24 45.40 -7.04
N LYS A 18 12.17 46.11 -6.39
CA LYS A 18 13.44 45.57 -5.91
C LYS A 18 13.19 44.64 -4.71
N GLY A 19 13.25 43.32 -4.92
CA GLY A 19 13.22 42.37 -3.79
C GLY A 19 12.76 40.94 -4.07
N ASP A 20 12.12 40.65 -5.20
CA ASP A 20 11.40 39.37 -5.37
C ASP A 20 11.86 38.56 -6.58
N VAL A 21 13.17 38.27 -6.66
CA VAL A 21 13.73 37.33 -7.65
C VAL A 21 14.53 36.26 -6.92
N SER A 22 14.00 35.04 -6.90
CA SER A 22 14.75 33.85 -6.49
C SER A 22 15.11 33.01 -7.71
N ILE A 23 16.38 32.65 -7.83
CA ILE A 23 16.85 31.69 -8.83
C ILE A 23 16.95 30.34 -8.13
N THR A 24 16.06 29.41 -8.49
CA THR A 24 16.14 28.02 -8.04
C THR A 24 16.79 27.19 -9.13
N PRO A 25 17.98 26.60 -8.90
CA PRO A 25 18.60 25.75 -9.90
C PRO A 25 17.76 24.48 -10.08
N LEU A 26 17.42 24.16 -11.33
CA LEU A 26 16.78 22.90 -11.69
C LEU A 26 17.84 21.79 -11.71
N ALA A 27 17.64 20.77 -10.88
CA ALA A 27 18.45 19.57 -10.83
C ALA A 27 18.56 18.91 -12.23
N ARG A 28 19.80 18.61 -12.66
CA ARG A 28 20.07 17.97 -13.96
C ARG A 28 19.89 16.45 -13.92
N HIS A 29 20.00 15.85 -12.74
CA HIS A 29 19.74 14.43 -12.51
C HIS A 29 18.68 14.20 -11.44
N LEU A 30 17.93 13.10 -11.56
CA LEU A 30 16.80 12.79 -10.69
C LEU A 30 17.21 12.58 -9.21
N ARG A 31 18.46 12.18 -8.97
CA ARG A 31 19.07 12.04 -7.64
C ARG A 31 19.40 13.41 -6.99
N ASP A 32 19.59 14.44 -7.81
CA ASP A 32 19.87 15.79 -7.34
C ASP A 32 18.58 16.52 -6.95
N LEU A 33 17.41 16.08 -7.44
CA LEU A 33 16.11 16.63 -7.03
C LEU A 33 15.87 16.48 -5.52
N SER A 34 16.25 15.37 -4.90
CA SER A 34 16.07 15.19 -3.46
C SER A 34 17.06 15.98 -2.60
N ARG A 35 18.16 16.46 -3.19
CA ARG A 35 19.27 17.12 -2.49
C ARG A 35 19.26 18.64 -2.69
N ASP A 36 18.90 19.08 -3.90
CA ASP A 36 19.04 20.47 -4.37
C ASP A 36 17.70 21.18 -4.58
N MET A 37 16.55 20.48 -4.50
CA MET A 37 15.25 21.17 -4.39
C MET A 37 14.94 21.52 -2.94
N ASP A 38 14.94 22.82 -2.63
CA ASP A 38 14.33 23.32 -1.40
C ASP A 38 12.83 23.57 -1.64
N ILE A 39 12.02 22.54 -1.41
CA ILE A 39 10.55 22.70 -1.38
C ILE A 39 10.17 23.34 -0.06
N SER A 40 9.63 24.54 -0.15
CA SER A 40 9.26 25.33 1.00
C SER A 40 7.72 25.41 1.06
N PHE A 41 7.13 24.82 2.09
CA PHE A 41 5.67 24.84 2.29
C PHE A 41 5.29 26.08 3.08
N ARG A 42 4.39 26.91 2.51
CA ARG A 42 3.85 28.09 3.19
C ARG A 42 2.36 27.86 3.48
N THR A 43 2.04 27.51 4.71
CA THR A 43 0.66 27.56 5.22
C THR A 43 0.31 29.03 5.50
N ARG A 44 -0.95 29.45 5.30
CA ARG A 44 -1.40 30.81 5.69
C ARG A 44 -1.03 31.00 7.18
N ASP A 45 -0.23 32.04 7.45
CA ASP A 45 0.28 32.45 8.76
C ASP A 45 1.36 31.58 9.44
N ALA A 46 2.00 30.63 8.73
CA ALA A 46 3.09 29.82 9.28
C ALA A 46 4.47 30.16 8.68
N GLN A 47 5.52 29.98 9.49
CA GLN A 47 6.90 30.07 9.01
C GLN A 47 7.19 28.97 7.99
N THR A 48 7.86 29.37 6.90
CA THR A 48 8.33 28.46 5.86
C THR A 48 9.51 27.62 6.38
N PHE A 49 9.38 26.29 6.36
CA PHE A 49 10.47 25.39 6.75
C PHE A 49 11.10 24.72 5.51
N PRO A 50 12.45 24.65 5.43
CA PRO A 50 13.16 23.96 4.37
C PRO A 50 12.79 22.48 4.29
N PHE A 51 12.83 21.90 3.09
CA PHE A 51 12.46 20.51 2.82
C PHE A 51 13.19 19.50 3.74
N ALA A 52 14.45 19.80 4.08
CA ALA A 52 15.29 18.98 4.95
C ALA A 52 14.84 18.92 6.43
N ARG A 53 14.02 19.87 6.88
CA ARG A 53 13.47 19.91 8.26
C ARG A 53 12.11 19.23 8.39
N HIS A 54 11.57 18.71 7.28
CA HIS A 54 10.32 17.96 7.31
C HIS A 54 10.57 16.47 7.64
N GLY A 55 9.55 15.82 8.22
CA GLY A 55 9.61 14.40 8.58
C GLY A 55 10.00 13.50 7.40
N MET A 56 10.56 12.32 7.70
CA MET A 56 10.98 11.36 6.67
C MET A 56 9.85 11.01 5.68
N GLY A 57 8.62 10.82 6.18
CA GLY A 57 7.48 10.48 5.33
C GLY A 57 7.06 11.60 4.35
N THR A 58 7.09 12.87 4.77
CA THR A 58 6.74 13.99 3.88
C THR A 58 7.79 14.21 2.80
N ARG A 59 9.05 13.87 3.08
CA ARG A 59 10.11 13.86 2.06
C ARG A 59 9.88 12.78 1.00
N SER A 60 9.54 11.56 1.40
CA SER A 60 9.18 10.48 0.47
C SER A 60 7.97 10.85 -0.39
N LEU A 61 6.92 11.43 0.20
CA LEU A 61 5.75 11.90 -0.54
C LEU A 61 6.11 12.96 -1.59
N ALA A 62 6.89 13.97 -1.23
CA ALA A 62 7.30 15.00 -2.18
C ALA A 62 8.13 14.43 -3.33
N ALA A 63 9.06 13.51 -3.07
CA ALA A 63 9.83 12.85 -4.12
C ALA A 63 8.93 12.14 -5.14
N VAL A 64 7.92 11.41 -4.66
CA VAL A 64 6.91 10.74 -5.50
C VAL A 64 6.11 11.76 -6.32
N LEU A 65 5.69 12.87 -5.72
CA LEU A 65 4.93 13.94 -6.41
C LEU A 65 5.77 14.65 -7.49
N ILE A 66 7.04 14.93 -7.21
CA ILE A 66 7.96 15.52 -8.19
C ILE A 66 8.15 14.55 -9.35
N PHE A 67 8.39 13.27 -9.07
CA PHE A 67 8.53 12.26 -10.12
C PHE A 67 7.26 12.15 -10.96
N ARG A 68 6.08 12.21 -10.33
CA ARG A 68 4.79 12.26 -11.03
C ARG A 68 4.71 13.47 -11.96
N ALA A 69 5.04 14.66 -11.47
CA ALA A 69 5.03 15.88 -12.27
C ALA A 69 6.00 15.80 -13.46
N TYR A 70 7.23 15.33 -13.21
CA TYR A 70 8.25 15.12 -14.23
C TYR A 70 7.83 14.10 -15.29
N SER A 71 7.27 12.95 -14.87
CA SER A 71 6.82 11.89 -15.77
C SER A 71 5.67 12.36 -16.66
N ASN A 72 4.70 13.08 -16.10
CA ASN A 72 3.61 13.67 -16.87
C ASN A 72 4.10 14.72 -17.86
N TRP A 73 5.03 15.58 -17.44
CA TRP A 73 5.64 16.57 -18.33
C TRP A 73 6.41 15.89 -19.47
N ARG A 74 7.20 14.86 -19.17
CA ARG A 74 7.94 14.09 -20.19
C ARG A 74 7.02 13.43 -21.20
N GLN A 75 5.95 12.78 -20.75
CA GLN A 75 5.00 12.12 -21.66
C GLN A 75 4.28 13.11 -22.58
N ARG A 76 3.89 14.29 -22.08
CA ARG A 76 3.25 15.33 -22.90
C ARG A 76 4.19 15.93 -23.95
N ASN A 77 5.49 15.99 -23.66
CA ASN A 77 6.50 16.59 -24.54
C ASN A 77 7.21 15.57 -25.44
N ALA A 78 6.87 14.29 -25.34
CA ALA A 78 7.43 13.24 -26.18
C ALA A 78 6.89 13.36 -27.61
N LYS A 79 7.67 13.94 -28.52
CA LYS A 79 7.36 14.06 -29.95
C LYS A 79 7.76 12.78 -30.69
N GLY A 80 6.94 11.73 -30.60
CA GLY A 80 7.06 10.53 -31.42
C GLY A 80 7.85 9.35 -30.83
N ASP A 81 8.74 9.60 -29.86
CA ASP A 81 9.40 8.52 -29.11
C ASP A 81 8.50 8.02 -27.97
N ALA A 82 8.24 6.72 -27.94
CA ALA A 82 7.47 6.09 -26.86
C ALA A 82 8.29 6.11 -25.55
N VAL A 83 7.99 7.05 -24.66
CA VAL A 83 8.60 7.12 -23.32
C VAL A 83 7.89 6.14 -22.38
N HIS A 84 8.56 5.05 -22.02
CA HIS A 84 8.10 4.13 -20.99
C HIS A 84 8.73 4.46 -19.63
N SER A 85 7.95 5.06 -18.73
CA SER A 85 8.37 5.32 -17.36
C SER A 85 8.25 4.06 -16.49
N LEU A 86 9.31 3.78 -15.71
CA LEU A 86 9.30 2.77 -14.66
C LEU A 86 9.59 3.44 -13.32
N LEU A 87 8.73 3.18 -12.34
CA LEU A 87 8.87 3.66 -10.97
C LEU A 87 8.97 2.45 -10.03
N ALA A 88 10.05 2.38 -9.25
CA ALA A 88 10.21 1.44 -8.17
C ALA A 88 10.27 2.20 -6.84
N LEU A 89 9.42 1.82 -5.89
CA LEU A 89 9.34 2.42 -4.56
C LEU A 89 9.53 1.34 -3.50
N GLU A 90 10.44 1.60 -2.57
CA GLU A 90 10.69 0.75 -1.41
C GLU A 90 10.15 1.45 -0.16
N GLU A 91 9.11 0.86 0.45
CA GLU A 91 8.53 1.32 1.73
C GLU A 91 8.33 2.84 1.83
N SER A 92 7.91 3.45 0.71
CA SER A 92 7.75 4.91 0.59
C SER A 92 6.74 5.51 1.57
N GLU A 93 5.91 4.66 2.17
CA GLU A 93 4.92 4.98 3.19
C GLU A 93 5.48 5.04 4.63
N ALA A 94 6.74 4.65 4.83
CA ALA A 94 7.36 4.66 6.15
C ALA A 94 7.26 6.05 6.80
N HIS A 95 6.95 6.08 8.09
CA HIS A 95 6.76 7.31 8.87
C HIS A 95 5.61 8.22 8.40
N LEU A 96 4.70 7.77 7.54
CA LEU A 96 3.45 8.46 7.23
C LEU A 96 2.30 7.95 8.10
N HIS A 97 1.42 8.88 8.49
CA HIS A 97 0.14 8.54 9.09
C HIS A 97 -0.71 7.68 8.13
N PRO A 98 -1.52 6.71 8.61
CA PRO A 98 -2.29 5.80 7.74
C PRO A 98 -3.10 6.50 6.63
N GLN A 99 -3.72 7.64 6.92
CA GLN A 99 -4.44 8.41 5.89
C GLN A 99 -3.52 8.99 4.81
N ALA A 100 -2.31 9.41 5.18
CA ALA A 100 -1.31 9.86 4.23
C ALA A 100 -0.74 8.71 3.39
N GLN A 101 -0.68 7.49 3.94
CA GLN A 101 -0.30 6.29 3.17
C GLN A 101 -1.32 5.99 2.06
N ARG A 102 -2.62 6.02 2.38
CA ARG A 102 -3.69 5.87 1.37
C ARG A 102 -3.63 6.97 0.31
N ALA A 103 -3.44 8.22 0.74
CA ALA A 103 -3.28 9.34 -0.18
C ALA A 103 -2.06 9.15 -1.09
N LEU A 104 -0.93 8.71 -0.55
CA LEU A 104 0.29 8.40 -1.31
C LEU A 104 0.02 7.34 -2.37
N PHE A 105 -0.67 6.25 -2.05
CA PHE A 105 -1.01 5.22 -3.02
C PHE A 105 -1.81 5.78 -4.20
N SER A 106 -2.82 6.61 -3.93
CA SER A 106 -3.58 7.30 -4.98
C SER A 106 -2.71 8.20 -5.86
N GLN A 107 -1.69 8.87 -5.29
CA GLN A 107 -0.72 9.63 -6.07
C GLN A 107 0.11 8.71 -6.99
N ILE A 108 0.56 7.56 -6.49
CA ILE A 108 1.34 6.57 -7.26
C ILE A 108 0.50 5.95 -8.38
N GLU A 109 -0.78 5.66 -8.13
CA GLU A 109 -1.71 5.19 -9.15
C GLU A 109 -1.88 6.18 -10.32
N GLY A 110 -1.71 7.47 -10.04
CA GLY A 110 -1.75 8.53 -11.04
C GLY A 110 -0.44 8.76 -11.80
N ILE A 111 0.61 7.97 -11.54
CA ILE A 111 1.89 8.03 -12.26
C ILE A 111 1.81 7.11 -13.47
N PRO A 112 2.10 7.60 -14.69
CA PRO A 112 2.00 6.77 -15.88
C PRO A 112 3.18 5.79 -15.96
N GLY A 113 2.97 4.67 -16.66
CA GLY A 113 3.97 3.61 -16.83
C GLY A 113 3.93 2.51 -15.78
N GLN A 114 5.00 1.70 -15.72
CA GLN A 114 5.10 0.57 -14.82
C GLN A 114 5.46 1.05 -13.40
N ARG A 115 4.76 0.51 -12.40
CA ARG A 115 4.96 0.84 -10.99
C ARG A 115 5.21 -0.45 -10.22
N ILE A 116 6.28 -0.48 -9.45
CA ILE A 116 6.66 -1.58 -8.57
C ILE A 116 6.80 -0.98 -7.17
N ILE A 117 6.06 -1.53 -6.22
CA ILE A 117 6.03 -1.04 -4.84
C ILE A 117 6.28 -2.24 -3.93
N SER A 118 7.28 -2.16 -3.06
CA SER A 118 7.37 -3.03 -1.89
C SER A 118 6.77 -2.31 -0.69
N THR A 119 6.01 -3.04 0.12
CA THR A 119 5.29 -2.48 1.26
C THR A 119 5.09 -3.55 2.34
N HIS A 120 5.24 -3.15 3.60
CA HIS A 120 4.75 -3.88 4.76
C HIS A 120 3.48 -3.26 5.34
N SER A 121 2.95 -2.21 4.70
CA SER A 121 1.77 -1.51 5.17
C SER A 121 0.49 -2.19 4.71
N PRO A 122 -0.38 -2.60 5.65
CA PRO A 122 -1.72 -3.08 5.31
C PRO A 122 -2.57 -1.96 4.69
N TYR A 123 -2.29 -0.69 5.04
CA TYR A 123 -3.00 0.46 4.46
C TYR A 123 -2.66 0.71 2.99
N ILE A 124 -1.43 0.43 2.54
CA ILE A 124 -1.09 0.47 1.11
C ILE A 124 -1.68 -0.76 0.41
N ALA A 125 -1.50 -1.95 0.99
CA ALA A 125 -2.00 -3.20 0.42
C ALA A 125 -3.52 -3.15 0.19
N SER A 126 -4.30 -2.62 1.16
CA SER A 126 -5.75 -2.50 1.03
C SER A 126 -6.24 -1.60 -0.10
N GLN A 127 -5.39 -0.75 -0.69
CA GLN A 127 -5.76 0.09 -1.83
C GLN A 127 -5.48 -0.57 -3.19
N ALA A 128 -4.55 -1.55 -3.22
CA ALA A 128 -4.13 -2.19 -4.44
C ALA A 128 -5.07 -3.34 -4.84
N LYS A 129 -5.22 -3.56 -6.16
CA LYS A 129 -5.95 -4.72 -6.68
C LYS A 129 -5.17 -6.01 -6.44
N ILE A 130 -5.83 -7.04 -5.93
CA ILE A 130 -5.20 -8.31 -5.54
C ILE A 130 -4.42 -8.98 -6.69
N ALA A 131 -4.87 -8.83 -7.93
CA ALA A 131 -4.22 -9.37 -9.12
C ALA A 131 -2.79 -8.83 -9.35
N GLY A 132 -2.50 -7.63 -8.84
CA GLY A 132 -1.18 -7.00 -8.92
C GLY A 132 -0.18 -7.52 -7.90
N PHE A 133 -0.61 -8.29 -6.90
CA PHE A 133 0.24 -8.67 -5.78
C PHE A 133 1.28 -9.73 -6.16
N ARG A 134 2.45 -9.58 -5.56
CA ARG A 134 3.46 -10.63 -5.42
C ARG A 134 3.73 -10.76 -3.93
N HIS A 135 3.35 -11.89 -3.36
CA HIS A 135 3.49 -12.14 -1.94
C HIS A 135 4.81 -12.87 -1.70
N PHE A 136 5.66 -12.29 -0.87
CA PHE A 136 6.96 -12.83 -0.50
C PHE A 136 6.86 -13.43 0.89
N ARG A 137 7.20 -14.72 1.02
CA ARG A 137 7.17 -15.42 2.31
C ARG A 137 8.44 -16.23 2.52
N LYS A 138 9.01 -16.13 3.72
CA LYS A 138 10.12 -16.98 4.14
C LYS A 138 9.61 -18.35 4.60
N VAL A 139 10.13 -19.42 4.02
CA VAL A 139 9.86 -20.82 4.40
C VAL A 139 11.20 -21.49 4.67
N GLY A 140 11.54 -21.64 5.95
CA GLY A 140 12.87 -22.07 6.36
C GLY A 140 13.95 -21.07 5.93
N ALA A 141 14.90 -21.51 5.12
CA ALA A 141 15.96 -20.67 4.57
C ALA A 141 15.61 -20.03 3.22
N GLU A 142 14.48 -20.40 2.60
CA GLU A 142 14.11 -19.96 1.26
C GLU A 142 13.04 -18.87 1.27
N THR A 143 13.07 -17.97 0.29
CA THR A 143 11.98 -17.02 0.02
C THR A 143 11.12 -17.56 -1.11
N LYS A 144 9.86 -17.87 -0.81
CA LYS A 144 8.86 -18.25 -1.80
C LYS A 144 8.08 -17.01 -2.24
N VAL A 145 7.88 -16.91 -3.56
CA VAL A 145 7.09 -15.84 -4.17
C VAL A 145 5.82 -16.45 -4.74
N THR A 146 4.68 -15.97 -4.28
CA THR A 146 3.36 -16.42 -4.74
C THR A 146 2.56 -15.26 -5.32
N ARG A 147 1.57 -15.60 -6.14
CA ARG A 147 0.59 -14.66 -6.69
C ARG A 147 -0.77 -15.29 -6.56
N ILE A 148 -1.82 -14.47 -6.57
CA ILE A 148 -3.18 -14.99 -6.61
C ILE A 148 -3.37 -15.86 -7.86
N ASP A 149 -3.90 -17.07 -7.67
CA ASP A 149 -4.34 -17.89 -8.78
C ASP A 149 -5.71 -17.38 -9.25
N THR A 150 -5.73 -16.79 -10.44
CA THR A 150 -6.96 -16.27 -11.05
C THR A 150 -7.66 -17.30 -11.91
N SER A 151 -7.14 -18.53 -12.00
CA SER A 151 -7.80 -19.61 -12.74
C SER A 151 -9.10 -20.02 -12.02
N GLY A 152 -10.23 -19.88 -12.72
CA GLY A 152 -11.56 -20.20 -12.17
C GLY A 152 -12.15 -19.14 -11.23
N LEU A 153 -11.54 -17.95 -11.10
CA LEU A 153 -12.17 -16.80 -10.46
C LEU A 153 -12.79 -15.90 -11.53
N ASP A 154 -14.08 -15.58 -11.38
CA ASP A 154 -14.71 -14.58 -12.22
C ASP A 154 -14.42 -13.15 -11.71
N SER A 155 -14.95 -12.15 -12.42
CA SER A 155 -14.78 -10.74 -12.02
C SER A 155 -15.49 -10.39 -10.71
N GLU A 156 -16.51 -11.15 -10.31
CA GLU A 156 -17.26 -10.96 -9.08
C GLU A 156 -16.47 -11.51 -7.89
N ASP A 157 -15.85 -12.68 -8.05
CA ASP A 157 -14.99 -13.30 -7.05
C ASP A 157 -13.76 -12.44 -6.76
N LEU A 158 -13.10 -11.91 -7.80
CA LEU A 158 -12.00 -10.95 -7.62
C LEU A 158 -12.46 -9.70 -6.86
N ARG A 159 -13.67 -9.19 -7.12
CA ARG A 159 -14.24 -8.06 -6.37
C ARG A 159 -14.55 -8.44 -4.92
N LYS A 160 -15.04 -9.66 -4.64
CA LYS A 160 -15.25 -10.16 -3.28
C LYS A 160 -13.93 -10.22 -2.52
N ILE A 161 -12.87 -10.69 -3.17
CA ILE A 161 -11.52 -10.74 -2.61
C ILE A 161 -10.97 -9.33 -2.34
N ASP A 162 -11.02 -8.44 -3.32
CA ASP A 162 -10.58 -7.04 -3.15
C ASP A 162 -11.35 -6.35 -2.00
N ARG A 163 -12.67 -6.59 -1.90
CA ARG A 163 -13.49 -6.09 -0.79
C ARG A 163 -13.08 -6.67 0.55
N LEU A 164 -12.74 -7.95 0.64
CA LEU A 164 -12.26 -8.53 1.89
C LEU A 164 -10.92 -7.92 2.31
N VAL A 165 -9.97 -7.85 1.38
CA VAL A 165 -8.67 -7.22 1.65
C VAL A 165 -8.90 -5.78 2.14
N LEU A 166 -9.84 -5.05 1.54
CA LEU A 166 -10.23 -3.71 1.98
C LEU A 166 -10.86 -3.70 3.39
N ASN A 167 -11.83 -4.58 3.65
CA ASN A 167 -12.57 -4.65 4.92
C ASN A 167 -11.67 -5.04 6.10
N THR A 168 -10.76 -5.99 5.86
CA THR A 168 -9.73 -6.42 6.82
C THR A 168 -8.52 -5.48 6.86
N ARG A 169 -8.62 -4.33 6.16
CA ARG A 169 -7.58 -3.31 6.06
C ARG A 169 -6.24 -3.83 5.55
N GLY A 170 -6.21 -4.97 4.88
CA GLY A 170 -5.01 -5.61 4.32
C GLY A 170 -4.28 -6.53 5.29
N GLU A 171 -4.71 -6.65 6.54
CA GLU A 171 -4.01 -7.43 7.58
C GLU A 171 -3.96 -8.93 7.25
N ILE A 172 -4.99 -9.46 6.57
CA ILE A 172 -5.04 -10.87 6.16
C ILE A 172 -3.86 -11.29 5.29
N LEU A 173 -3.26 -10.36 4.56
CA LEU A 173 -2.12 -10.65 3.67
C LEU A 173 -0.82 -10.86 4.45
N PHE A 174 -0.76 -10.43 5.71
CA PHE A 174 0.42 -10.54 6.57
C PHE A 174 0.23 -11.59 7.69
N ALA A 175 -0.91 -12.27 7.71
CA ALA A 175 -1.23 -13.25 8.73
C ALA A 175 -0.35 -14.52 8.61
N ARG A 176 0.05 -15.08 9.76
CA ARG A 176 0.71 -16.39 9.84
C ARG A 176 -0.28 -17.53 9.63
N ALA A 177 -1.53 -17.33 10.06
CA ALA A 177 -2.67 -18.19 9.80
C ALA A 177 -3.98 -17.38 9.77
N LEU A 178 -4.96 -17.86 9.01
CA LEU A 178 -6.29 -17.28 8.87
C LEU A 178 -7.35 -18.20 9.51
N VAL A 179 -8.29 -17.61 10.22
CA VAL A 179 -9.47 -18.31 10.76
C VAL A 179 -10.71 -17.58 10.27
N PHE A 180 -11.54 -18.28 9.51
CA PHE A 180 -12.79 -17.77 8.96
C PHE A 180 -13.98 -18.25 9.78
N PHE A 181 -14.98 -17.39 10.01
CA PHE A 181 -16.23 -17.70 10.72
C PHE A 181 -17.38 -16.85 10.19
N GLU A 182 -18.63 -17.15 10.56
CA GLU A 182 -19.82 -16.53 9.95
C GLU A 182 -20.29 -15.26 10.66
N GLY A 183 -20.26 -15.26 12.00
CA GLY A 183 -20.97 -14.30 12.82
C GLY A 183 -20.10 -13.39 13.67
N GLU A 184 -20.74 -12.35 14.20
CA GLU A 184 -20.15 -11.42 15.17
C GLU A 184 -19.87 -12.09 16.53
N THR A 185 -20.62 -13.16 16.84
CA THR A 185 -20.43 -13.94 18.07
C THR A 185 -19.04 -14.56 18.10
N GLU A 186 -18.61 -15.16 16.99
CA GLU A 186 -17.26 -15.72 16.85
C GLU A 186 -16.21 -14.60 16.80
N GLU A 187 -16.52 -13.47 16.16
CA GLU A 187 -15.61 -12.32 16.08
C GLU A 187 -15.21 -11.80 17.47
N GLN A 188 -16.16 -11.77 18.40
CA GLN A 188 -15.92 -11.32 19.77
C GLN A 188 -15.44 -12.45 20.70
N GLY A 189 -15.96 -13.67 20.50
CA GLY A 189 -15.71 -14.80 21.38
C GLY A 189 -14.40 -15.53 21.11
N LEU A 190 -14.09 -15.84 19.85
CA LEU A 190 -12.91 -16.64 19.48
C LEU A 190 -11.59 -16.00 19.96
N PRO A 191 -11.36 -14.68 19.86
CA PRO A 191 -10.15 -14.07 20.39
C PRO A 191 -9.98 -14.29 21.90
N VAL A 192 -11.09 -14.24 22.66
CA VAL A 192 -11.08 -14.42 24.12
C VAL A 192 -10.79 -15.87 24.48
N PHE A 193 -11.45 -16.82 23.82
CA PHE A 193 -11.20 -18.26 24.05
C PHE A 193 -9.78 -18.66 23.65
N ALA A 194 -9.30 -18.15 22.51
CA ALA A 194 -7.93 -18.33 22.05
C ALA A 194 -6.90 -17.84 23.08
N GLN A 195 -7.09 -16.62 23.58
CA GLN A 195 -6.20 -16.05 24.58
C GLN A 195 -6.25 -16.83 25.90
N ALA A 196 -7.43 -17.29 26.33
CA ALA A 196 -7.57 -18.11 27.53
C ALA A 196 -6.89 -19.49 27.40
N TYR A 197 -6.93 -20.09 26.21
CA TYR A 197 -6.35 -21.42 25.96
C TYR A 197 -4.81 -21.36 25.77
N TRP A 198 -4.32 -20.43 24.95
CA TRP A 198 -2.88 -20.32 24.65
C TRP A 198 -2.11 -19.45 25.64
N GLY A 199 -2.80 -18.65 26.45
CA GLY A 199 -2.19 -17.68 27.37
C GLY A 199 -1.61 -16.44 26.68
N GLU A 200 -1.79 -16.31 25.36
CA GLU A 200 -1.20 -15.24 24.53
C GLU A 200 -2.27 -14.64 23.60
N PRO A 201 -2.26 -13.31 23.35
CA PRO A 201 -3.15 -12.70 22.38
C PRO A 201 -2.93 -13.23 20.96
N ILE A 202 -4.01 -13.37 20.19
CA ILE A 202 -3.99 -13.86 18.80
C ILE A 202 -3.06 -13.05 17.88
N ASN A 203 -2.93 -11.75 18.15
CA ASN A 203 -2.07 -10.84 17.40
C ASN A 203 -0.59 -11.21 17.56
N THR A 204 -0.17 -11.66 18.75
CA THR A 204 1.18 -12.14 19.04
C THR A 204 1.48 -13.42 18.27
N LEU A 205 0.48 -14.31 18.16
CA LEU A 205 0.57 -15.54 17.38
C LEU A 205 0.56 -15.26 15.86
N GLY A 206 0.17 -14.05 15.45
CA GLY A 206 0.01 -13.65 14.05
C GLY A 206 -1.19 -14.32 13.39
N ILE A 207 -2.22 -14.66 14.16
CA ILE A 207 -3.45 -15.27 13.67
C ILE A 207 -4.44 -14.14 13.37
N SER A 208 -4.96 -14.09 12.15
CA SER A 208 -6.02 -13.15 11.78
C SER A 208 -7.35 -13.89 11.73
N MET A 209 -8.28 -13.42 12.56
CA MET A 209 -9.64 -13.92 12.71
C MET A 209 -10.57 -13.03 11.89
N VAL A 210 -11.28 -13.60 10.93
CA VAL A 210 -12.02 -12.85 9.91
C VAL A 210 -13.45 -13.38 9.77
N GLY A 211 -14.40 -12.48 10.03
CA GLY A 211 -15.82 -12.72 9.76
C GLY A 211 -16.09 -12.70 8.25
N VAL A 212 -16.63 -13.80 7.76
CA VAL A 212 -17.18 -13.95 6.43
C VAL A 212 -18.68 -13.75 6.57
N SER A 213 -19.18 -12.56 6.25
CA SER A 213 -20.60 -12.20 6.39
C SER A 213 -21.51 -13.02 5.44
N GLY A 214 -21.72 -14.30 5.75
CA GLY A 214 -22.43 -15.30 4.95
C GLY A 214 -21.59 -16.55 4.64
N GLN A 215 -22.13 -17.51 3.88
CA GLN A 215 -21.49 -18.82 3.63
C GLN A 215 -20.52 -18.87 2.43
N ALA A 216 -20.12 -17.73 1.90
CA ALA A 216 -19.31 -17.66 0.69
C ALA A 216 -17.80 -17.76 1.01
N TYR A 217 -17.33 -18.89 1.54
CA TYR A 217 -15.92 -19.11 1.92
C TYR A 217 -14.96 -19.22 0.73
N LEU A 218 -15.46 -19.68 -0.42
CA LEU A 218 -14.67 -20.02 -1.60
C LEU A 218 -13.63 -18.96 -2.00
N PRO A 219 -13.97 -17.65 -2.14
CA PRO A 219 -12.99 -16.65 -2.56
C PRO A 219 -11.86 -16.45 -1.53
N PHE A 220 -12.16 -16.64 -0.25
CA PHE A 220 -11.23 -16.44 0.87
C PHE A 220 -10.28 -17.61 1.03
N VAL A 221 -10.81 -18.83 0.90
CA VAL A 221 -10.00 -20.05 0.81
C VAL A 221 -9.07 -19.98 -0.39
N ARG A 222 -9.56 -19.56 -1.57
CA ARG A 222 -8.74 -19.38 -2.77
C ARG A 222 -7.61 -18.37 -2.58
N LEU A 223 -7.88 -17.24 -1.92
CA LEU A 223 -6.85 -16.27 -1.57
C LEU A 223 -5.78 -16.89 -0.64
N ALA A 224 -6.23 -17.56 0.43
CA ALA A 224 -5.33 -18.17 1.40
C ALA A 224 -4.46 -19.26 0.76
N GLU A 225 -5.04 -20.14 -0.05
CA GLU A 225 -4.32 -21.17 -0.79
C GLU A 225 -3.33 -20.58 -1.79
N SER A 226 -3.74 -19.57 -2.57
CA SER A 226 -2.86 -18.93 -3.54
C SER A 226 -1.61 -18.35 -2.87
N PHE A 227 -1.78 -17.69 -1.73
CA PHE A 227 -0.66 -17.15 -0.95
C PHE A 227 -0.01 -18.17 0.00
N HIS A 228 -0.50 -19.42 0.00
CA HIS A 228 -0.06 -20.52 0.84
C HIS A 228 -0.17 -20.21 2.34
N ILE A 229 -1.11 -19.36 2.74
CA ILE A 229 -1.40 -19.02 4.13
C ILE A 229 -2.23 -20.15 4.74
N PRO A 230 -1.80 -20.77 5.86
CA PRO A 230 -2.61 -21.73 6.58
C PRO A 230 -3.97 -21.12 6.93
N TRP A 231 -5.05 -21.82 6.64
CA TRP A 231 -6.40 -21.34 6.89
C TRP A 231 -7.24 -22.41 7.59
N TYR A 232 -8.22 -21.96 8.37
CA TYR A 232 -9.19 -22.77 9.09
C TYR A 232 -10.57 -22.14 8.97
N ILE A 233 -11.62 -22.95 8.97
CA ILE A 233 -13.02 -22.49 8.99
C ILE A 233 -13.64 -22.98 10.29
N PHE A 234 -14.29 -22.07 11.00
CA PHE A 234 -15.14 -22.33 12.15
C PHE A 234 -16.58 -22.03 11.76
N SER A 235 -17.41 -23.05 11.69
CA SER A 235 -18.82 -22.97 11.26
C SER A 235 -19.60 -24.06 11.98
N ASP A 236 -20.90 -23.82 12.15
CA ASP A 236 -21.85 -24.73 12.81
C ASP A 236 -22.12 -26.02 12.01
N GLY A 237 -21.40 -26.22 10.90
CA GLY A 237 -21.42 -27.48 10.15
C GLY A 237 -22.59 -27.59 9.18
N GLU A 238 -23.12 -26.47 8.70
CA GLU A 238 -24.16 -26.49 7.68
C GLU A 238 -23.67 -27.19 6.38
N PRO A 239 -24.55 -27.94 5.67
CA PRO A 239 -24.16 -28.73 4.51
C PRO A 239 -23.46 -27.91 3.41
N ASN A 240 -23.87 -26.64 3.23
CA ASN A 240 -23.30 -25.72 2.24
C ASN A 240 -21.87 -25.29 2.56
N ALA A 241 -21.50 -25.21 3.84
CA ALA A 241 -20.13 -24.88 4.25
C ALA A 241 -19.17 -26.07 4.04
N ILE A 242 -19.68 -27.30 4.22
CA ILE A 242 -18.93 -28.55 4.11
C ILE A 242 -18.76 -29.01 2.66
N THR A 243 -19.75 -28.76 1.79
CA THR A 243 -19.77 -29.27 0.40
C THR A 243 -19.00 -28.43 -0.61
N GLN A 244 -18.44 -27.28 -0.21
CA GLN A 244 -17.59 -26.50 -1.12
C GLN A 244 -16.31 -27.28 -1.46
N PRO A 245 -15.94 -27.43 -2.75
CA PRO A 245 -14.93 -28.39 -3.21
C PRO A 245 -13.49 -28.13 -2.72
N LEU A 246 -13.23 -27.01 -2.04
CA LEU A 246 -11.93 -26.68 -1.44
C LEU A 246 -11.91 -26.79 0.10
N CYS A 247 -13.03 -27.15 0.74
CA CYS A 247 -13.17 -27.31 2.19
C CYS A 247 -12.61 -28.64 2.74
N THR A 248 -11.52 -29.17 2.17
CA THR A 248 -10.98 -30.48 2.58
C THR A 248 -10.28 -30.46 3.96
N LYS A 249 -10.10 -29.28 4.58
CA LYS A 249 -9.55 -29.09 5.93
C LYS A 249 -10.54 -28.44 6.91
N VAL A 250 -11.83 -28.73 6.78
CA VAL A 250 -12.79 -28.37 7.84
C VAL A 250 -12.65 -29.39 8.96
N HIS A 251 -11.92 -29.04 10.03
CA HIS A 251 -12.00 -29.80 11.26
C HIS A 251 -13.31 -29.45 11.95
N ARG A 252 -14.27 -30.39 11.97
CA ARG A 252 -15.47 -30.31 12.80
C ARG A 252 -15.01 -30.30 14.27
N LEU A 253 -15.07 -29.14 14.92
CA LEU A 253 -14.57 -28.94 16.29
C LEU A 253 -15.61 -29.24 17.37
N LEU A 254 -16.87 -29.48 16.99
CA LEU A 254 -17.94 -29.84 17.92
C LEU A 254 -18.57 -31.19 17.50
N PRO A 255 -18.62 -32.19 18.39
CA PRO A 255 -19.43 -33.38 18.18
C PRO A 255 -20.93 -33.04 18.31
N ASP A 256 -21.74 -33.75 17.53
CA ASP A 256 -23.21 -33.62 17.46
C ASP A 256 -23.90 -33.79 18.84
#